data_AF-A0A7S1BZD4-F1
#
_entry.id   AF-A0A7S1BZD4-F1
#
_cell.length_a   1.000
_cell.length_b   1.000
_cell.length_c   1.000
_cell.angle_alpha   90.00
_cell.angle_beta   90.00
_cell.angle_gamma   90.00
#
_symmetry.space_group_name_H-M   'P 1'
#
loop_
_entity.id
_entity.type
_entity.pdbx_description
1 polymer ?
#
loop_
_entity_poly.entity_id
_entity_poly.type
_entity_poly.pdbx_seq_one_letter_code
_entity_poly.pdbx_strand_id
1 'polypeptide(L)'
;GGNFDFTLAPNLDLYAIKKSATGTGSTEIHVLSKASNYKKFSLHTGTALHETGGNFDFALARNLDLYAIKKRATGTKSTEIHVLSKASNYKKFSLHTGTALHETGGNFDFTLAPNLDVYAIKKRATGTKSTEIRVLSKAGN
;
A
#
# COMPACT_ATOMS: atom_id res chain seq x y z
N GLY A 1 -1.44 15.19 -6.22
CA GLY A 1 -2.04 14.03 -5.53
C GLY A 1 -1.87 14.24 -4.04
N GLY A 2 -2.90 13.95 -3.24
CA GLY A 2 -2.91 14.29 -1.81
C GLY A 2 -1.77 13.65 -1.01
N ASN A 3 -1.48 14.25 0.15
CA ASN A 3 -0.52 13.74 1.14
C ASN A 3 -1.04 12.51 1.90
N PHE A 4 -2.27 12.10 1.64
CA PHE A 4 -2.91 10.96 2.29
C PHE A 4 -3.41 9.94 1.27
N ASP A 5 -3.35 8.67 1.68
CA ASP A 5 -4.16 7.60 1.13
C ASP A 5 -5.10 7.06 2.21
N PHE A 6 -6.21 6.43 1.81
CA PHE A 6 -7.24 5.97 2.74
C PHE A 6 -7.69 4.55 2.41
N THR A 7 -7.87 3.76 3.46
CA THR A 7 -8.39 2.39 3.35
C THR A 7 -9.19 2.01 4.59
N LEU A 8 -9.95 0.92 4.52
CA LEU A 8 -10.78 0.43 5.61
C LEU A 8 -10.26 -0.92 6.11
N ALA A 9 -10.17 -1.07 7.43
CA ALA A 9 -10.00 -2.36 8.04
C ALA A 9 -11.31 -3.18 8.00
N PRO A 10 -11.25 -4.52 8.20
CA PRO A 10 -12.45 -5.36 8.25
C PRO A 10 -13.48 -4.94 9.31
N ASN A 11 -13.03 -4.30 10.40
CA ASN A 11 -13.89 -3.74 11.45
C ASN A 11 -14.42 -2.33 11.12
N LEU A 12 -14.21 -1.85 9.89
CA LEU A 12 -14.58 -0.52 9.38
C LEU A 12 -13.86 0.67 10.02
N ASP A 13 -12.79 0.42 10.79
CA ASP A 13 -11.88 1.48 11.20
C ASP A 13 -11.22 2.10 9.96
N LEU A 14 -11.13 3.43 9.96
CA LEU A 14 -10.53 4.18 8.86
C LEU A 14 -9.03 4.29 9.08
N TYR A 15 -8.26 3.78 8.11
CA TYR A 15 -6.82 3.95 8.05
C TYR A 15 -6.51 5.11 7.12
N ALA A 16 -5.96 6.18 7.69
CA ALA A 16 -5.38 7.29 6.96
C ALA A 16 -3.85 7.13 6.95
N ILE A 17 -3.30 6.92 5.75
CA ILE A 17 -1.87 6.77 5.53
C ILE A 17 -1.32 8.12 5.12
N LYS A 18 -0.61 8.80 6.02
CA LYS A 18 0.05 10.07 5.73
C LYS A 18 1.40 9.79 5.10
N LYS A 19 1.58 10.24 3.86
CA LYS A 19 2.70 9.87 3.01
C LYS A 19 3.92 10.74 3.23
N SER A 20 3.74 12.05 3.35
CA SER A 20 4.81 13.04 3.44
C SER A 20 4.46 14.19 4.39
N ALA A 21 5.44 15.03 4.70
CA ALA A 21 5.31 16.12 5.68
C ALA A 21 4.79 15.61 7.03
N THR A 22 5.33 14.47 7.44
CA THR A 22 4.98 13.70 8.64
C THR A 22 5.73 14.20 9.86
N GLY A 23 5.19 13.95 11.06
CA GLY A 23 5.87 14.28 12.31
C GLY A 23 6.99 13.29 12.63
N THR A 24 6.94 12.07 12.09
CA THR A 24 7.96 11.03 12.31
C THR A 24 9.08 11.00 11.27
N GLY A 25 9.01 11.81 10.21
CA GLY A 25 9.95 11.74 9.08
C GLY A 25 9.84 10.43 8.29
N SER A 26 8.71 9.74 8.39
CA SER A 26 8.43 8.46 7.75
C SER A 26 6.95 8.38 7.41
N THR A 27 6.52 7.51 6.50
CA THR A 27 5.08 7.32 6.25
C THR A 27 4.39 6.96 7.57
N GLU A 28 3.30 7.66 7.92
CA GLU A 28 2.55 7.46 9.16
C GLU A 28 1.21 6.78 8.91
N ILE A 29 0.77 5.98 9.87
CA ILE A 29 -0.56 5.39 9.90
C ILE A 29 -1.34 6.01 11.06
N HIS A 30 -2.53 6.50 10.73
CA HIS A 30 -3.50 7.06 11.65
C HIS A 30 -4.79 6.24 11.54
N VAL A 31 -5.24 5.62 12.63
CA VAL A 31 -6.43 4.76 12.63
C VAL A 31 -7.54 5.43 13.43
N LEU A 32 -8.64 5.78 12.76
CA LEU A 32 -9.83 6.35 13.39
C LEU A 32 -10.84 5.23 13.65
N SER A 33 -11.28 5.10 14.90
CA SER A 33 -12.12 3.98 15.31
C SER A 33 -13.58 4.16 14.93
N LYS A 34 -14.17 3.20 14.19
CA LYS A 34 -15.60 3.20 13.87
C LYS A 34 -16.47 3.10 15.12
N ALA A 35 -16.06 2.32 16.12
CA ALA A 35 -16.77 2.20 17.40
C ALA A 35 -16.91 3.55 18.13
N SER A 36 -15.98 4.48 17.90
CA SER A 36 -16.03 5.84 18.42
C SER A 36 -16.78 6.83 17.51
N ASN A 37 -17.44 6.36 16.44
CA ASN A 37 -17.90 7.18 15.33
C ASN A 37 -16.79 8.08 14.74
N TYR A 38 -15.59 7.51 14.62
CA TYR A 38 -14.38 8.17 14.11
C TYR A 38 -13.93 9.40 14.93
N LYS A 39 -14.38 9.52 16.19
CA LYS A 39 -14.00 10.63 17.09
C LYS A 39 -12.71 10.38 17.88
N LYS A 40 -12.21 9.14 17.89
CA LYS A 40 -10.98 8.73 18.59
C LYS A 40 -10.03 8.01 17.65
N PHE A 41 -8.74 8.27 17.83
CA PHE A 41 -7.69 7.46 17.25
C PHE A 41 -7.50 6.19 18.09
N SER A 42 -7.45 5.03 17.43
CA SER A 42 -7.05 3.76 18.06
C SER A 42 -5.56 3.47 17.87
N LEU A 43 -4.91 4.11 16.88
CA LEU A 43 -3.48 4.03 16.63
C LEU A 43 -3.00 5.29 15.91
N HIS A 44 -1.81 5.75 16.28
CA HIS A 44 -1.01 6.71 15.52
C HIS A 44 0.45 6.27 15.60
N THR A 45 1.09 5.97 14.46
CA THR A 45 2.49 5.55 14.45
C THR A 45 3.17 5.89 13.13
N GLY A 46 4.43 6.33 13.19
CA GLY A 46 5.33 6.27 12.04
C GLY A 46 5.63 4.82 11.67
N THR A 47 5.97 4.56 10.41
CA THR A 47 6.32 3.22 9.93
C THR A 47 7.81 3.10 9.64
N ALA A 48 8.27 1.89 9.27
CA ALA A 48 9.61 1.66 8.74
C ALA A 48 9.80 2.17 7.30
N LEU A 49 8.72 2.54 6.61
CA LEU A 49 8.77 3.11 5.27
C LEU A 49 9.04 4.62 5.38
N HIS A 50 10.05 5.09 4.65
CA HIS A 50 10.34 6.52 4.48
C HIS A 50 9.11 7.30 4.01
N GLU A 51 9.17 8.63 4.05
CA GLU A 51 8.12 9.45 3.44
C GLU A 51 7.95 9.10 1.96
N THR A 52 6.70 8.92 1.54
CA THR A 52 6.32 8.47 0.20
C THR A 52 5.65 9.58 -0.61
N GLY A 53 5.50 9.35 -1.92
CA GLY A 53 4.95 10.31 -2.87
C GLY A 53 3.81 9.76 -3.72
N GLY A 54 3.48 10.45 -4.82
CA GLY A 54 2.48 9.99 -5.81
C GLY A 54 2.93 8.78 -6.66
N ASN A 55 4.09 8.20 -6.34
CA ASN A 55 4.59 6.95 -6.91
C ASN A 55 4.26 5.72 -6.04
N PHE A 56 3.60 5.90 -4.89
CA PHE A 56 3.11 4.80 -4.06
C PHE A 56 1.58 4.74 -4.07
N ASP A 57 1.07 3.52 -4.08
CA ASP A 57 -0.31 3.18 -3.72
C ASP A 57 -0.30 2.29 -2.47
N PHE A 58 -1.38 2.28 -1.70
CA PHE A 58 -1.48 1.51 -0.47
C PHE A 58 -2.69 0.59 -0.45
N ALA A 59 -2.52 -0.58 0.16
CA ALA A 59 -3.60 -1.52 0.42
C ALA A 59 -3.45 -2.14 1.82
N LEU A 60 -4.56 -2.48 2.46
CA LEU A 60 -4.57 -3.08 3.79
C LEU A 60 -5.02 -4.54 3.70
N ALA A 61 -4.20 -5.44 4.22
CA ALA A 61 -4.54 -6.85 4.31
C ALA A 61 -5.55 -7.14 5.42
N ARG A 62 -6.19 -8.31 5.37
CA ARG A 62 -7.14 -8.74 6.42
C ARG A 62 -6.47 -8.89 7.80
N ASN A 63 -5.18 -9.22 7.84
CA ASN A 63 -4.37 -9.25 9.06
C ASN A 63 -3.84 -7.86 9.46
N LEU A 64 -4.30 -6.80 8.78
CA LEU A 64 -3.94 -5.40 8.97
C LEU A 64 -2.49 -5.04 8.61
N ASP A 65 -1.74 -5.93 7.95
CA ASP A 65 -0.46 -5.56 7.36
C ASP A 65 -0.67 -4.54 6.23
N LEU A 66 0.18 -3.53 6.17
CA LEU A 66 0.11 -2.47 5.16
C LEU A 66 0.98 -2.84 3.97
N TYR A 67 0.36 -2.97 2.80
CA TYR A 67 1.05 -3.13 1.53
C TYR A 67 1.27 -1.76 0.92
N ALA A 68 2.52 -1.37 0.74
CA ALA A 68 2.93 -0.19 0.01
C ALA A 68 3.52 -0.62 -1.34
N ILE A 69 2.91 -0.16 -2.42
CA ILE A 69 3.22 -0.57 -3.79
C ILE A 69 3.95 0.59 -4.46
N LYS A 70 5.27 0.44 -4.65
CA LYS A 70 6.08 1.47 -5.30
C LYS A 70 6.05 1.25 -6.81
N LYS A 71 5.40 2.16 -7.51
CA LYS A 71 5.11 2.05 -8.94
C LYS A 71 6.31 2.40 -9.82
N ARG A 72 7.04 3.46 -9.46
CA ARG A 72 8.17 4.00 -10.25
C ARG A 72 9.23 4.64 -9.38
N ALA A 73 10.39 4.93 -9.97
CA ALA A 73 11.60 5.37 -9.27
C ALA A 73 12.04 4.33 -8.23
N THR A 74 11.97 3.07 -8.62
CA THR A 74 12.23 1.87 -7.84
C THR A 74 13.72 1.51 -7.88
N GLY A 75 14.21 0.80 -6.86
CA GLY A 75 15.58 0.30 -6.85
C GLY A 75 15.78 -0.89 -7.80
N THR A 76 14.72 -1.67 -8.01
CA THR A 76 14.72 -2.88 -8.84
C THR A 76 14.39 -2.63 -10.31
N LYS A 77 14.04 -1.39 -10.70
CA LYS A 77 13.55 -1.02 -12.04
C LYS A 77 12.28 -1.78 -12.45
N SER A 78 11.52 -2.24 -11.46
CA SER A 78 10.25 -2.92 -11.60
C SER A 78 9.31 -2.45 -10.49
N THR A 79 8.00 -2.68 -10.60
CA THR A 79 7.07 -2.37 -9.52
C THR A 79 7.49 -3.15 -8.27
N GLU A 80 7.65 -2.47 -7.12
CA GLU A 80 8.06 -3.10 -5.86
C GLU A 80 6.90 -3.20 -4.87
N ILE A 81 6.90 -4.27 -4.08
CA ILE A 81 5.95 -4.49 -2.99
C ILE A 81 6.70 -4.44 -1.67
N HIS A 82 6.20 -3.61 -0.76
CA HIS A 82 6.72 -3.42 0.59
C HIS A 82 5.61 -3.71 1.59
N VAL A 83 5.74 -4.74 2.42
CA VAL A 83 4.71 -5.14 3.39
C VAL A 83 5.19 -4.80 4.80
N LEU A 84 4.47 -3.92 5.48
CA LEU A 84 4.76 -3.49 6.85
C LEU A 84 3.85 -4.25 7.83
N SER A 85 4.47 -4.93 8.80
CA SER A 85 3.75 -5.84 9.69
C SER A 85 2.99 -5.10 10.81
N LYS A 86 1.68 -5.33 10.92
CA LYS A 86 0.87 -4.83 12.04
C LYS A 86 1.36 -5.33 13.39
N ALA A 87 1.81 -6.59 13.46
CA ALA A 87 2.33 -7.20 14.68
C ALA A 87 3.57 -6.47 15.23
N SER A 88 4.33 -5.83 14.34
CA SER A 88 5.47 -4.97 14.70
C SER A 88 5.10 -3.49 14.94
N ASN A 89 3.80 -3.15 14.97
CA ASN A 89 3.31 -1.77 14.86
C ASN A 89 3.90 -1.02 13.65
N TYR A 90 4.01 -1.74 12.53
CA TYR A 90 4.52 -1.25 11.24
C TYR A 90 5.99 -0.80 11.27
N LYS A 91 6.76 -1.26 12.27
CA LYS A 91 8.19 -0.94 12.42
C LYS A 91 9.12 -1.94 11.72
N LYS A 92 8.59 -3.02 11.16
CA LYS A 92 9.35 -4.02 10.40
C LYS A 92 8.66 -4.35 9.09
N PHE A 93 9.47 -4.58 8.05
CA PHE A 93 9.01 -5.20 6.81
C PHE A 93 8.88 -6.70 7.02
N SER A 94 7.72 -7.28 6.68
CA SER A 94 7.55 -8.73 6.54
C SER A 94 7.90 -9.21 5.13
N LEU A 95 7.86 -8.29 4.14
CA LEU A 95 8.30 -8.50 2.76
C LEU A 95 8.76 -7.16 2.17
N HIS A 96 9.79 -7.21 1.32
CA HIS A 96 10.26 -6.09 0.52
C HIS A 96 10.91 -6.67 -0.73
N THR A 97 10.28 -6.55 -1.90
CA THR A 97 10.77 -7.20 -3.12
C THR A 97 10.37 -6.44 -4.39
N GLY A 98 11.19 -6.57 -5.44
CA GLY A 98 10.77 -6.24 -6.80
C GLY A 98 9.84 -7.33 -7.36
N THR A 99 8.98 -6.96 -8.29
CA THR A 99 8.09 -7.89 -9.01
C THR A 99 8.56 -8.09 -10.46
N ALA A 100 7.96 -9.04 -11.17
CA ALA A 100 8.17 -9.20 -12.61
C ALA A 100 7.46 -8.13 -13.45
N LEU A 101 6.64 -7.27 -12.84
CA LEU A 101 5.97 -6.18 -13.53
C LEU A 101 6.92 -4.98 -13.63
N HIS A 102 7.13 -4.46 -14.85
CA HIS A 102 7.86 -3.21 -15.07
C HIS A 102 7.31 -2.06 -14.21
N GLU A 103 8.07 -0.98 -14.08
CA GLU A 103 7.57 0.23 -13.41
C GLU A 103 6.25 0.70 -14.03
N THR A 104 5.32 1.10 -13.19
CA THR A 104 3.95 1.46 -13.56
C THR A 104 3.66 2.95 -13.38
N GLY A 105 2.63 3.43 -14.10
CA GLY A 105 2.17 4.82 -14.07
C GLY A 105 0.75 4.96 -13.53
N GLY A 106 0.16 6.15 -13.69
CA GLY A 106 -1.24 6.43 -13.30
C GLY A 106 -2.30 5.71 -14.15
N ASN A 107 -1.88 4.92 -15.14
CA ASN A 107 -2.75 4.05 -15.92
C ASN A 107 -2.99 2.67 -15.28
N PHE A 108 -2.32 2.38 -14.16
CA PHE A 108 -2.54 1.19 -13.35
C PHE A 108 -3.31 1.52 -12.08
N ASP A 109 -4.22 0.63 -11.70
CA ASP A 109 -4.70 0.49 -10.33
C ASP A 109 -4.10 -0.78 -9.71
N PHE A 110 -4.07 -0.81 -8.39
CA PHE A 110 -3.64 -1.98 -7.62
C PHE A 110 -4.72 -2.35 -6.61
N THR A 111 -4.93 -3.65 -6.42
CA THR A 111 -5.83 -4.17 -5.39
C THR A 111 -5.24 -5.41 -4.73
N LEU A 112 -5.66 -5.69 -3.51
CA LEU A 112 -5.19 -6.81 -2.72
C LEU A 112 -6.33 -7.83 -2.57
N ALA A 113 -6.08 -9.07 -2.99
CA ALA A 113 -7.04 -10.15 -2.85
C ALA A 113 -7.01 -10.77 -1.44
N PRO A 114 -8.06 -11.51 -1.01
CA PRO A 114 -8.11 -12.16 0.30
C PRO A 114 -6.97 -13.15 0.57
N ASN A 115 -6.40 -13.75 -0.48
CA ASN A 115 -5.22 -14.63 -0.41
C ASN A 115 -3.88 -13.87 -0.37
N LEU A 116 -3.92 -12.55 -0.23
CA LEU A 116 -2.78 -11.63 -0.18
C LEU A 116 -2.03 -11.41 -1.50
N ASP A 117 -2.58 -11.87 -2.63
CA ASP A 117 -2.04 -11.52 -3.94
C ASP A 117 -2.37 -10.07 -4.30
N VAL A 118 -1.37 -9.35 -4.80
CA VAL A 118 -1.55 -8.00 -5.36
C VAL A 118 -1.88 -8.13 -6.84
N TYR A 119 -3.00 -7.55 -7.26
CA TYR A 119 -3.41 -7.48 -8.65
C TYR A 119 -3.09 -6.09 -9.21
N ALA A 120 -2.29 -6.03 -10.27
CA ALA A 120 -2.09 -4.84 -11.07
C ALA A 120 -3.07 -4.82 -12.23
N ILE A 121 -3.86 -3.75 -12.33
CA ILE A 121 -4.93 -3.58 -13.30
C ILE A 121 -4.57 -2.42 -14.21
N LYS A 122 -4.11 -2.72 -15.43
CA LYS A 122 -3.82 -1.71 -16.45
C LYS A 122 -5.13 -1.29 -17.10
N LYS A 123 -5.57 -0.06 -16.80
CA LYS A 123 -6.87 0.48 -17.24
C LYS A 123 -6.80 1.24 -18.56
N ARG A 124 -5.62 1.75 -18.93
CA ARG A 124 -5.41 2.60 -20.12
C ARG A 124 -4.06 2.33 -20.77
N ALA A 125 -3.92 2.71 -22.04
CA ALA A 125 -2.74 2.45 -22.87
C ALA A 125 -2.34 0.97 -22.88
N THR A 126 -3.35 0.09 -22.93
CA THR A 126 -3.20 -1.36 -22.92
C THR A 126 -2.83 -1.84 -24.33
N GLY A 127 -2.03 -2.91 -24.42
CA GLY A 127 -1.68 -3.52 -25.70
C GLY A 127 -2.85 -4.28 -26.31
N THR A 128 -3.76 -4.78 -25.47
CA THR A 128 -4.93 -5.57 -25.88
C THR A 128 -6.14 -4.73 -26.31
N LYS A 129 -6.11 -3.40 -26.15
CA LYS A 129 -7.29 -2.52 -26.26
C LYS A 129 -8.43 -2.83 -25.26
N SER A 130 -8.16 -3.67 -24.26
CA SER A 130 -9.03 -3.97 -23.11
C SER A 130 -8.25 -3.81 -21.80
N THR A 131 -8.88 -3.98 -20.64
CA THR A 131 -8.18 -4.00 -19.34
C THR A 131 -7.26 -5.21 -19.24
N GLU A 132 -6.00 -5.00 -18.81
CA GLU A 132 -5.04 -6.09 -18.58
C GLU A 132 -4.83 -6.28 -17.08
N ILE A 133 -4.95 -7.51 -16.60
CA ILE A 133 -4.77 -7.86 -15.19
C ILE A 133 -3.51 -8.70 -15.05
N ARG A 134 -2.67 -8.38 -14.07
CA ARG A 134 -1.47 -9.16 -13.72
C ARG A 134 -1.46 -9.44 -12.22
N VAL A 135 -1.19 -10.68 -11.86
CA VAL A 135 -1.01 -11.08 -10.45
C VAL A 135 0.46 -10.91 -10.08
N LEU A 136 0.71 -10.14 -9.04
CA LEU A 136 2.00 -9.92 -8.42
C LEU A 136 2.01 -10.75 -7.13
N SER A 137 1.95 -12.07 -7.29
CA SER A 137 1.98 -12.98 -6.15
C SER A 137 3.36 -12.95 -5.49
N LYS A 138 3.39 -13.29 -4.21
CA LYS A 138 4.65 -13.71 -3.56
C LYS A 138 5.20 -14.86 -4.41
N ALA A 139 6.40 -14.70 -4.98
CA ALA A 139 7.12 -15.87 -5.49
C ALA A 139 7.25 -16.83 -4.30
N GLY A 140 6.68 -18.03 -4.43
CA GLY A 140 6.81 -19.06 -3.42
C GLY A 140 8.27 -19.19 -3.01
N ASN A 141 8.52 -19.31 -1.71
CA ASN A 141 9.84 -19.69 -1.20
C ASN A 141 10.33 -20.95 -1.92
#